data_AF-A0A6J6L061-F1
#
_entry.id   AF-A0A6J6L061-F1
#
_cell.length_a   1.000
_cell.length_b   1.000
_cell.length_c   1.000
_cell.angle_alpha   90.00
_cell.angle_beta   90.00
_cell.angle_gamma   90.00
#
_symmetry.space_group_name_H-M   'P 1'
#
loop_
_entity.id
_entity.type
_entity.pdbx_description
1 polymer ?
#
loop_
_entity_poly.entity_id
_entity_poly.type
_entity_poly.pdbx_seq_one_letter_code
_entity_poly.pdbx_strand_id
1 'polypeptide(L)'
;MARSVKDAALLLEIMSATTGLVQACDESRALKIGVVRSWLTGHSATDALFDSALSKLAKAGVTLVEVALKAPGDDVGSDEYEVLLHELFDEMGAYLSKRADTSLKSLAHLVAYNSAHKESELKYFAQELFDKAIKLGGRNNAYKAKRARNLAWAQRTLAKGFTDVDVLIGATYSPAWVSTLGKGDDYGDNSWITMAPAIAGTPIGTVPMGITEGLPVGLGVVAKANDEIVLVSALAQIERALDLGFLKPTFIK
;
A
#
# COMPACT_ATOMS: atom_id res chain seq x y z
N MET A 1 5.09 11.07 0.64
CA MET A 1 4.41 11.03 1.96
C MET A 1 4.46 12.43 2.56
N ALA A 2 3.35 12.92 3.11
CA ALA A 2 3.28 14.23 3.75
C ALA A 2 2.15 14.27 4.80
N ARG A 3 1.98 15.42 5.47
CA ARG A 3 0.94 15.64 6.49
C ARG A 3 -0.39 16.13 5.92
N SER A 4 -0.40 16.60 4.68
CA SER A 4 -1.59 17.00 3.95
C SER A 4 -1.58 16.42 2.55
N VAL A 5 -2.75 16.28 1.94
CA VAL A 5 -2.86 15.83 0.54
C VAL A 5 -2.17 16.81 -0.39
N LYS A 6 -2.26 18.12 -0.12
CA LYS A 6 -1.64 19.17 -0.94
C LYS A 6 -0.11 19.10 -0.93
N ASP A 7 0.50 18.87 0.23
CA ASP A 7 1.95 18.68 0.33
C ASP A 7 2.40 17.39 -0.38
N ALA A 8 1.62 16.32 -0.30
CA ALA A 8 1.90 15.08 -1.01
C ALA A 8 1.80 15.27 -2.54
N ALA A 9 0.80 16.02 -3.00
CA ALA A 9 0.62 16.37 -4.40
C ALA A 9 1.80 17.20 -4.94
N LEU A 10 2.24 18.22 -4.18
CA LEU A 10 3.40 19.04 -4.54
C LEU A 10 4.67 18.19 -4.71
N LEU A 11 4.93 17.28 -3.77
CA LEU A 11 6.07 16.37 -3.89
C LEU A 11 5.95 15.47 -5.12
N LEU A 12 4.75 14.94 -5.40
CA LEU A 12 4.52 14.05 -6.53
C LEU A 12 4.67 14.76 -7.88
N GLU A 13 4.24 16.01 -8.02
CA GLU A 13 4.46 16.80 -9.24
C GLU A 13 5.95 16.91 -9.57
N ILE A 14 6.76 17.24 -8.58
CA ILE A 14 8.21 17.38 -8.75
C ILE A 14 8.86 16.04 -9.11
N MET A 15 8.50 14.96 -8.39
CA MET A 15 9.11 13.64 -8.60
C MET A 15 8.73 13.01 -9.95
N SER A 16 7.52 13.26 -10.43
CA SER A 16 6.98 12.67 -11.66
C SER A 16 7.11 13.59 -12.88
N ALA A 17 7.55 14.84 -12.70
CA ALA A 17 7.46 15.89 -13.72
C ALA A 17 6.05 16.06 -14.31
N THR A 18 5.01 15.80 -13.50
CA THR A 18 3.60 16.02 -13.83
C THR A 18 3.13 17.35 -13.25
N THR A 19 2.09 17.95 -13.83
CA THR A 19 1.46 19.18 -13.33
C THR A 19 -0.03 18.98 -13.10
N GLY A 20 -0.61 19.77 -12.20
CA GLY A 20 -2.06 19.85 -12.00
C GLY A 20 -2.58 19.02 -10.81
N LEU A 21 -1.71 18.28 -10.12
CA LEU A 21 -2.07 17.56 -8.89
C LEU A 21 -2.37 18.53 -7.74
N VAL A 22 -1.58 19.60 -7.59
CA VAL A 22 -1.82 20.61 -6.54
C VAL A 22 -3.13 21.35 -6.82
N GLN A 23 -3.39 21.69 -8.08
CA GLN A 23 -4.66 22.29 -8.51
C GLN A 23 -5.84 21.35 -8.26
N ALA A 24 -5.69 20.05 -8.54
CA ALA A 24 -6.69 19.02 -8.29
C ALA A 24 -7.09 18.89 -6.81
N CYS A 25 -6.24 19.34 -5.87
CA CYS A 25 -6.61 19.44 -4.47
C CYS A 25 -7.70 20.50 -4.23
N ASP A 26 -7.64 21.64 -4.91
CA ASP A 26 -8.53 22.79 -4.65
C ASP A 26 -9.82 22.74 -5.50
N GLU A 27 -9.80 22.00 -6.61
CA GLU A 27 -10.94 21.89 -7.51
C GLU A 27 -12.08 21.00 -6.97
N SER A 28 -13.31 21.46 -7.19
CA SER A 28 -14.51 20.67 -6.93
C SER A 28 -14.84 19.80 -8.14
N ARG A 29 -14.46 18.53 -8.07
CA ARG A 29 -14.82 17.50 -9.06
C ARG A 29 -15.92 16.60 -8.50
N ALA A 30 -17.03 16.44 -9.21
CA ALA A 30 -18.02 15.44 -8.84
C ALA A 30 -17.42 14.04 -9.06
N LEU A 31 -17.31 13.26 -7.97
CA LEU A 31 -16.75 11.91 -7.98
C LEU A 31 -17.77 10.91 -7.43
N LYS A 32 -17.83 9.74 -8.06
CA LYS A 32 -18.47 8.53 -7.53
C LYS A 32 -17.42 7.69 -6.82
N ILE A 33 -17.58 7.53 -5.51
CA ILE A 33 -16.66 6.78 -4.68
C ILE A 33 -17.24 5.39 -4.41
N GLY A 34 -16.51 4.35 -4.82
CA GLY A 34 -16.85 2.97 -4.57
C GLY A 34 -16.42 2.52 -3.18
N VAL A 35 -17.36 2.12 -2.33
CA VAL A 35 -17.11 1.61 -0.98
C VAL A 35 -16.94 0.09 -1.04
N VAL A 36 -15.73 -0.41 -0.77
CA VAL A 36 -15.43 -1.85 -0.80
C VAL A 36 -15.45 -2.40 0.62
N ARG A 37 -16.59 -2.97 1.02
CA ARG A 37 -16.77 -3.53 2.39
C ARG A 37 -15.82 -4.67 2.72
N SER A 38 -15.38 -5.43 1.71
CA SER A 38 -14.36 -6.47 1.89
C SER A 38 -12.95 -5.93 2.12
N TRP A 39 -12.73 -4.60 2.03
CA TRP A 39 -11.50 -3.90 2.41
C TRP A 39 -11.58 -3.26 3.81
N LEU A 40 -12.43 -3.79 4.68
CA LEU A 40 -12.38 -3.46 6.11
C LEU A 40 -11.32 -4.30 6.82
N THR A 41 -10.94 -3.85 8.02
CA THR A 41 -9.82 -4.45 8.77
C THR A 41 -10.25 -5.61 9.65
N GLY A 42 -11.54 -5.68 10.01
CA GLY A 42 -12.03 -6.59 11.06
C GLY A 42 -11.86 -6.03 12.47
N HIS A 43 -11.05 -4.99 12.65
CA HIS A 43 -10.90 -4.28 13.92
C HIS A 43 -12.09 -3.33 14.14
N SER A 44 -12.93 -3.67 15.12
CA SER A 44 -14.23 -3.03 15.34
C SER A 44 -14.19 -1.49 15.43
N ALA A 45 -13.24 -0.92 16.17
CA ALA A 45 -13.13 0.53 16.31
C ALA A 45 -12.60 1.23 15.04
N THR A 46 -11.77 0.54 14.26
CA THR A 46 -11.28 1.04 12.96
C THR A 46 -12.40 1.07 11.96
N ASP A 47 -13.17 -0.02 11.89
CA ASP A 47 -14.29 -0.16 10.96
C ASP A 47 -15.43 0.82 11.32
N ALA A 48 -15.65 1.09 12.62
CA ALA A 48 -16.57 2.14 13.07
C ALA A 48 -16.12 3.56 12.67
N LEU A 49 -14.81 3.85 12.69
CA LEU A 49 -14.27 5.12 12.18
C LEU A 49 -14.46 5.24 10.66
N PHE A 50 -14.33 4.13 9.93
CA PHE A 50 -14.63 4.10 8.50
C PHE A 50 -16.10 4.42 8.22
N ASP A 51 -17.06 3.82 8.94
CA ASP A 51 -18.49 4.14 8.80
C ASP A 51 -18.82 5.61 9.14
N SER A 52 -18.15 6.16 10.16
CA SER A 52 -18.23 7.59 10.48
C SER A 52 -17.70 8.46 9.34
N ALA A 53 -16.59 8.07 8.70
CA ALA A 53 -16.04 8.74 7.53
C ALA A 53 -17.02 8.72 6.35
N LEU A 54 -17.64 7.58 6.05
CA LEU A 54 -18.68 7.49 5.01
C LEU A 54 -19.86 8.43 5.30
N SER A 55 -20.29 8.52 6.56
CA SER A 55 -21.36 9.41 6.98
C SER A 55 -21.02 10.88 6.76
N LYS A 56 -19.76 11.28 7.03
CA LYS A 56 -19.27 12.65 6.76
C LYS A 56 -19.20 12.93 5.26
N LEU A 57 -18.71 11.99 4.46
CA LEU A 57 -18.65 12.11 3.00
C LEU A 57 -20.05 12.27 2.38
N ALA A 58 -21.02 11.47 2.80
CA ALA A 58 -22.40 11.59 2.34
C ALA A 58 -23.01 12.96 2.69
N LYS A 59 -22.77 13.48 3.91
CA LYS A 59 -23.20 14.83 4.33
C LYS A 59 -22.53 15.94 3.51
N ALA A 60 -21.30 15.72 3.06
CA ALA A 60 -20.58 16.63 2.16
C ALA A 60 -21.05 16.53 0.68
N GLY A 61 -22.06 15.70 0.39
CA GLY A 61 -22.63 15.56 -0.96
C GLY A 61 -21.85 14.61 -1.88
N VAL A 62 -20.92 13.82 -1.34
CA VAL A 62 -20.16 12.83 -2.12
C VAL A 62 -21.06 11.64 -2.47
N THR A 63 -21.04 11.22 -3.73
CA THR A 63 -21.79 10.03 -4.18
C THR A 63 -21.05 8.76 -3.79
N LEU A 64 -21.63 7.98 -2.87
CA LEU A 64 -21.09 6.70 -2.42
C LEU A 64 -21.84 5.54 -3.09
N VAL A 65 -21.11 4.56 -3.63
CA VAL A 65 -21.66 3.36 -4.28
C VAL A 65 -21.01 2.14 -3.66
N GLU A 66 -21.79 1.17 -3.17
CA GLU A 66 -21.19 -0.07 -2.66
C GLU A 66 -20.63 -0.93 -3.81
N VAL A 67 -19.42 -1.44 -3.63
CA VAL A 67 -18.71 -2.25 -4.62
C VAL A 67 -18.31 -3.59 -4.00
N ALA A 68 -18.81 -4.68 -4.58
CA ALA A 68 -18.54 -6.03 -4.10
C ALA A 68 -17.34 -6.67 -4.79
N LEU A 69 -16.21 -6.75 -4.09
CA LEU A 69 -15.02 -7.47 -4.52
C LEU A 69 -14.80 -8.75 -3.69
N LYS A 70 -14.31 -9.79 -4.36
CA LYS A 70 -13.95 -11.06 -3.72
C LYS A 70 -12.51 -10.97 -3.21
N ALA A 71 -12.28 -11.41 -1.99
CA ALA A 71 -10.94 -11.53 -1.41
C ALA A 71 -10.02 -12.40 -2.29
N PRO A 72 -8.69 -12.15 -2.28
CA PRO A 72 -7.71 -13.01 -2.94
C PRO A 72 -7.79 -14.44 -2.41
N GLY A 73 -7.49 -15.42 -3.26
CA GLY A 73 -7.18 -16.77 -2.81
C GLY A 73 -5.72 -16.88 -2.37
N ASP A 74 -5.38 -17.95 -1.66
CA ASP A 74 -4.01 -18.23 -1.20
C ASP A 74 -3.00 -18.29 -2.36
N ASP A 75 -3.45 -18.70 -3.55
CA ASP A 75 -2.66 -18.76 -4.76
C ASP A 75 -2.17 -17.38 -5.21
N VAL A 76 -2.96 -16.33 -5.00
CA VAL A 76 -2.59 -14.95 -5.35
C VAL A 76 -1.42 -14.50 -4.48
N GLY A 77 -1.50 -14.70 -3.17
CA GLY A 77 -0.45 -14.31 -2.22
C GLY A 77 0.82 -15.14 -2.40
N SER A 78 0.67 -16.45 -2.64
CA SER A 78 1.81 -17.34 -2.92
C SER A 78 2.52 -16.98 -4.23
N ASP A 79 1.77 -16.65 -5.28
CA ASP A 79 2.35 -16.21 -6.55
C ASP A 79 3.03 -14.84 -6.42
N GLU A 80 2.42 -13.87 -5.74
CA GLU A 80 3.03 -12.55 -5.48
C GLU A 80 4.34 -12.70 -4.70
N TYR A 81 4.31 -13.50 -3.62
CA TYR A 81 5.48 -13.75 -2.77
C TYR A 81 6.66 -14.29 -3.58
N GLU A 82 6.46 -15.31 -4.42
CA GLU A 82 7.56 -15.85 -5.23
C GLU A 82 7.96 -14.94 -6.40
N VAL A 83 7.02 -14.19 -6.99
CA VAL A 83 7.32 -13.15 -7.98
C VAL A 83 8.29 -12.14 -7.41
N LEU A 84 8.04 -11.64 -6.20
CA LEU A 84 8.91 -10.68 -5.52
C LEU A 84 10.30 -11.26 -5.21
N LEU A 85 10.39 -12.55 -4.84
CA LEU A 85 11.69 -13.19 -4.57
C LEU A 85 12.51 -13.41 -5.85
N HIS A 86 11.87 -13.77 -6.96
CA HIS A 86 12.54 -13.87 -8.26
C HIS A 86 13.08 -12.51 -8.72
N GLU A 87 12.27 -11.45 -8.56
CA GLU A 87 12.68 -10.09 -8.89
C GLU A 87 13.78 -9.58 -7.94
N LEU A 88 13.70 -9.89 -6.64
CA LEU A 88 14.73 -9.56 -5.65
C LEU A 88 16.10 -10.15 -6.03
N PHE A 89 16.14 -11.41 -6.48
CA PHE A 89 17.38 -12.05 -6.90
C PHE A 89 18.04 -11.29 -8.07
N ASP A 90 17.28 -10.99 -9.12
CA ASP A 90 17.80 -10.29 -10.31
C ASP A 90 18.16 -8.83 -9.99
N GLU A 91 17.23 -8.08 -9.37
CA GLU A 91 17.36 -6.64 -9.18
C GLU A 91 18.37 -6.27 -8.11
N MET A 92 18.49 -7.04 -7.02
CA MET A 92 19.53 -6.80 -6.03
C MET A 92 20.93 -7.05 -6.62
N GLY A 93 21.09 -8.09 -7.45
CA GLY A 93 22.35 -8.32 -8.17
C GLY A 93 22.69 -7.19 -9.14
N ALA A 94 21.71 -6.78 -9.94
CA ALA A 94 21.87 -5.67 -10.89
C ALA A 94 22.23 -4.35 -10.18
N TYR A 95 21.57 -4.04 -9.06
CA TYR A 95 21.84 -2.86 -8.25
C TYR A 95 23.24 -2.90 -7.61
N LEU A 96 23.57 -3.96 -6.88
CA LEU A 96 24.85 -4.08 -6.17
C LEU A 96 26.05 -4.10 -7.12
N SER A 97 25.92 -4.70 -8.30
CA SER A 97 27.00 -4.72 -9.29
C SER A 97 27.44 -3.33 -9.75
N LYS A 98 26.52 -2.36 -9.74
CA LYS A 98 26.76 -0.96 -10.16
C LYS A 98 27.25 -0.06 -9.03
N ARG A 99 27.24 -0.52 -7.78
CA ARG A 99 27.69 0.29 -6.65
C ARG A 99 29.21 0.37 -6.58
N ALA A 100 29.72 1.60 -6.46
CA ALA A 100 31.14 1.88 -6.31
C ALA A 100 31.59 1.93 -4.84
N ASP A 101 30.67 2.15 -3.91
CA ASP A 101 30.91 2.34 -2.47
C ASP A 101 30.96 1.04 -1.67
N THR A 102 30.86 -0.12 -2.33
CA THR A 102 30.88 -1.43 -1.68
C THR A 102 31.52 -2.51 -2.57
N SER A 103 32.11 -3.51 -1.92
CA SER A 103 32.60 -4.74 -2.53
C SER A 103 31.51 -5.79 -2.77
N LEU A 104 30.29 -5.58 -2.25
CA LEU A 104 29.14 -6.45 -2.52
C LEU A 104 28.72 -6.32 -3.99
N LYS A 105 28.54 -7.45 -4.68
CA LYS A 105 28.22 -7.49 -6.13
C LYS A 105 27.01 -8.36 -6.48
N SER A 106 26.42 -9.03 -5.49
CA SER A 106 25.30 -9.94 -5.69
C SER A 106 24.54 -10.17 -4.39
N LEU A 107 23.33 -10.73 -4.49
CA LEU A 107 22.56 -11.17 -3.32
C LEU A 107 23.32 -12.23 -2.50
N ALA A 108 24.07 -13.12 -3.17
CA ALA A 108 24.90 -14.11 -2.48
C ALA A 108 26.04 -13.47 -1.66
N HIS A 109 26.68 -12.41 -2.16
CA HIS A 109 27.66 -11.66 -1.39
C HIS A 109 27.01 -11.00 -0.16
N LEU A 110 25.80 -10.47 -0.28
CA LEU A 110 25.06 -9.89 0.83
C LEU A 110 24.74 -10.94 1.91
N VAL A 111 24.26 -12.13 1.51
CA VAL A 111 23.99 -13.25 2.44
C VAL A 111 25.24 -13.70 3.17
N ALA A 112 26.38 -13.80 2.47
CA ALA A 112 27.67 -14.14 3.06
C ALA A 112 28.16 -13.06 4.03
N TYR A 113 27.97 -11.78 3.68
CA TYR A 113 28.29 -10.66 4.55
C TYR A 113 27.49 -10.72 5.85
N ASN A 114 26.16 -10.88 5.77
CA ASN A 114 25.30 -11.00 6.96
C ASN A 114 25.72 -12.18 7.85
N SER A 115 26.08 -13.31 7.23
CA SER A 115 26.55 -14.50 7.95
C SER A 115 27.86 -14.26 8.71
N ALA A 116 28.80 -13.52 8.10
CA ALA A 116 30.06 -13.12 8.73
C ALA A 116 29.86 -12.09 9.85
N HIS A 117 28.75 -11.34 9.83
CA HIS A 117 28.40 -10.29 10.78
C HIS A 117 27.12 -10.62 11.57
N LYS A 118 26.87 -11.90 11.85
CA LYS A 118 25.61 -12.38 12.43
C LYS A 118 25.20 -11.70 13.75
N GLU A 119 26.16 -11.27 14.56
CA GLU A 119 25.90 -10.63 15.86
C GLU A 119 25.26 -9.23 15.71
N SER A 120 25.47 -8.58 14.56
CA SER A 120 24.84 -7.30 14.22
C SER A 120 23.67 -7.47 13.25
N GLU A 121 23.85 -8.27 12.19
CA GLU A 121 22.88 -8.36 11.08
C GLU A 121 21.75 -9.36 11.33
N LEU A 122 21.99 -10.43 12.10
CA LEU A 122 21.06 -11.57 12.23
C LEU A 122 20.62 -11.81 13.69
N LYS A 123 20.75 -10.80 14.55
CA LYS A 123 20.56 -10.94 16.00
C LYS A 123 19.13 -11.28 16.41
N TYR A 124 18.15 -10.70 15.73
CA TYR A 124 16.73 -10.80 16.13
C TYR A 124 15.86 -11.56 15.12
N PHE A 125 16.29 -11.63 13.87
CA PHE A 125 15.66 -12.38 12.78
C PHE A 125 16.76 -12.74 11.78
N ALA A 126 16.56 -13.81 11.02
CA ALA A 126 17.55 -14.27 10.06
C ALA A 126 17.33 -13.61 8.68
N GLN A 127 17.67 -14.31 7.60
CA GLN A 127 17.65 -13.79 6.23
C GLN A 127 16.99 -14.75 5.24
N GLU A 128 15.97 -15.47 5.69
CA GLU A 128 15.33 -16.58 4.98
C GLU A 128 14.77 -16.17 3.61
N LEU A 129 14.33 -14.92 3.46
CA LEU A 129 13.87 -14.38 2.18
C LEU A 129 15.01 -14.27 1.16
N PHE A 130 16.21 -13.88 1.59
CA PHE A 130 17.38 -13.83 0.70
C PHE A 130 17.83 -15.23 0.32
N ASP A 131 17.87 -16.15 1.26
CA ASP A 131 18.21 -17.56 1.01
C ASP A 131 17.21 -18.20 0.03
N LYS A 132 15.91 -17.93 0.22
CA LYS A 132 14.85 -18.43 -0.68
C LYS A 132 14.95 -17.80 -2.07
N ALA A 133 15.22 -16.50 -2.18
CA ALA A 133 15.44 -15.84 -3.47
C ALA A 133 16.64 -16.44 -4.22
N ILE A 134 17.78 -16.69 -3.55
CA ILE A 134 18.93 -17.38 -4.15
C ILE A 134 18.55 -18.77 -4.66
N LYS A 135 17.76 -19.53 -3.88
CA LYS A 135 17.31 -20.88 -4.25
C LYS A 135 16.36 -20.88 -5.45
N LEU A 136 15.46 -19.89 -5.53
CA LEU A 136 14.49 -19.75 -6.62
C LEU A 136 15.15 -19.28 -7.92
N GLY A 137 16.19 -18.45 -7.80
CA GLY A 137 16.86 -17.80 -8.93
C GLY A 137 16.02 -16.68 -9.54
N GLY A 138 16.45 -16.16 -10.70
CA GLY A 138 15.83 -15.01 -11.37
C GLY A 138 14.53 -15.30 -12.11
N ARG A 139 14.19 -14.43 -13.07
CA ARG A 139 12.95 -14.47 -13.89
C ARG A 139 12.85 -15.65 -14.88
N ASN A 140 12.74 -16.85 -14.34
CA ASN A 140 12.61 -18.12 -15.08
C ASN A 140 11.17 -18.39 -15.55
N ASN A 141 10.89 -19.60 -16.06
CA ASN A 141 9.54 -19.97 -16.55
C ASN A 141 8.48 -20.03 -15.44
N ALA A 142 8.85 -20.41 -14.22
CA ALA A 142 7.93 -20.40 -13.09
C ALA A 142 7.53 -18.96 -12.74
N TYR A 143 8.50 -18.04 -12.68
CA TYR A 143 8.26 -16.60 -12.53
C TYR A 143 7.24 -16.08 -13.55
N LYS A 144 7.46 -16.37 -14.85
CA LYS A 144 6.57 -15.88 -15.93
C LYS A 144 5.12 -16.33 -15.73
N ALA A 145 4.92 -17.60 -15.38
CA ALA A 145 3.58 -18.15 -15.14
C ALA A 145 2.91 -17.51 -13.91
N LYS A 146 3.66 -17.32 -12.82
CA LYS A 146 3.18 -16.70 -11.57
C LYS A 146 2.84 -15.23 -11.77
N ARG A 147 3.74 -14.47 -12.38
CA ARG A 147 3.54 -13.05 -12.71
C ARG A 147 2.31 -12.87 -13.59
N ALA A 148 2.12 -13.71 -14.59
CA ALA A 148 0.95 -13.65 -15.47
C ALA A 148 -0.36 -13.90 -14.71
N ARG A 149 -0.43 -14.93 -13.85
CA ARG A 149 -1.63 -15.22 -13.04
C ARG A 149 -1.93 -14.11 -12.05
N ASN A 150 -0.91 -13.65 -11.32
CA ASN A 150 -1.01 -12.61 -10.31
C ASN A 150 -1.48 -11.28 -10.91
N LEU A 151 -0.87 -10.83 -12.01
CA LEU A 151 -1.29 -9.63 -12.74
C LEU A 151 -2.71 -9.75 -13.30
N ALA A 152 -3.06 -10.90 -13.88
CA ALA A 152 -4.39 -11.12 -14.43
C ALA A 152 -5.48 -11.11 -13.35
N TRP A 153 -5.19 -11.62 -12.14
CA TRP A 153 -6.09 -11.47 -10.99
C TRP A 153 -6.28 -10.00 -10.62
N ALA A 154 -5.20 -9.26 -10.44
CA ALA A 154 -5.25 -7.86 -10.03
C ALA A 154 -6.03 -6.99 -11.02
N GLN A 155 -5.75 -7.14 -12.32
CA GLN A 155 -6.45 -6.43 -13.39
C GLN A 155 -7.94 -6.74 -13.42
N ARG A 156 -8.34 -8.02 -13.28
CA ARG A 156 -9.76 -8.40 -13.23
C ARG A 156 -10.47 -7.83 -11.99
N THR A 157 -9.81 -7.88 -10.84
CA THR A 157 -10.36 -7.35 -9.58
C THR A 157 -10.60 -5.85 -9.68
N LEU A 158 -9.61 -5.08 -10.16
CA LEU A 158 -9.73 -3.63 -10.33
C LEU A 158 -10.75 -3.28 -11.43
N ALA A 159 -10.74 -3.96 -12.57
CA ALA A 159 -11.72 -3.74 -13.64
C ALA A 159 -13.16 -3.94 -13.15
N LYS A 160 -13.41 -4.98 -12.34
CA LYS A 160 -14.71 -5.20 -11.69
C LYS A 160 -15.05 -4.05 -10.73
N GLY A 161 -14.09 -3.62 -9.92
CA GLY A 161 -14.31 -2.55 -8.94
C GLY A 161 -14.67 -1.21 -9.60
N PHE A 162 -14.00 -0.87 -10.69
CA PHE A 162 -14.13 0.41 -11.38
C PHE A 162 -15.27 0.49 -12.40
N THR A 163 -16.29 -0.37 -12.30
CA THR A 163 -17.40 -0.42 -13.28
C THR A 163 -18.14 0.91 -13.38
N ASP A 164 -18.55 1.49 -12.25
CA ASP A 164 -19.42 2.69 -12.21
C ASP A 164 -18.88 3.81 -11.28
N VAL A 165 -17.61 3.71 -10.89
CA VAL A 165 -16.99 4.59 -9.89
C VAL A 165 -15.63 5.12 -10.37
N ASP A 166 -15.24 6.27 -9.82
CA ASP A 166 -13.99 6.96 -10.16
C ASP A 166 -12.83 6.47 -9.29
N VAL A 167 -13.10 6.19 -8.02
CA VAL A 167 -12.14 5.67 -7.04
C VAL A 167 -12.79 4.58 -6.18
N LEU A 168 -11.97 3.72 -5.58
CA LEU A 168 -12.39 2.73 -4.59
C LEU A 168 -11.80 3.06 -3.23
N ILE A 169 -12.56 2.87 -2.16
CA ILE A 169 -12.13 3.14 -0.78
C ILE A 169 -12.34 1.96 0.16
N GLY A 170 -11.50 1.89 1.18
CA GLY A 170 -11.54 0.93 2.28
C GLY A 170 -10.71 1.41 3.47
N ALA A 171 -10.69 0.64 4.55
CA ALA A 171 -9.85 0.93 5.72
C ALA A 171 -8.46 0.31 5.50
N THR A 172 -7.38 1.10 5.58
CA THR A 172 -6.07 0.62 5.11
C THR A 172 -5.50 -0.47 6.01
N TYR A 173 -5.24 -0.12 7.27
CA TYR A 173 -4.66 -0.97 8.30
C TYR A 173 -5.38 -0.72 9.62
N SER A 174 -5.37 -1.73 10.50
CA SER A 174 -5.71 -1.57 11.92
C SER A 174 -4.63 -0.75 12.65
N PRO A 175 -4.84 -0.40 13.92
CA PRO A 175 -3.86 0.33 14.71
C PRO A 175 -2.51 -0.38 14.77
N ALA A 176 -1.45 0.38 15.03
CA ALA A 176 -0.11 -0.18 15.21
C ALA A 176 -0.07 -1.21 16.36
N TRP A 177 0.73 -2.25 16.19
CA TRP A 177 1.00 -3.26 17.23
C TRP A 177 2.25 -2.94 18.03
N VAL A 178 2.41 -3.63 19.16
CA VAL A 178 3.61 -3.54 19.99
C VAL A 178 4.77 -4.27 19.31
N SER A 179 5.86 -3.57 19.03
CA SER A 179 7.08 -4.19 18.51
C SER A 179 7.72 -5.10 19.56
N THR A 180 7.78 -6.40 19.26
CA THR A 180 8.48 -7.38 20.10
C THR A 180 9.62 -8.02 19.33
N LEU A 181 10.85 -7.71 19.73
CA LEU A 181 12.05 -8.26 19.10
C LEU A 181 12.00 -9.79 19.06
N GLY A 182 12.23 -10.36 17.87
CA GLY A 182 12.24 -11.81 17.64
C GLY A 182 10.88 -12.47 17.42
N LYS A 183 9.75 -11.74 17.55
CA LYS A 183 8.42 -12.30 17.28
C LYS A 183 7.84 -11.94 15.90
N GLY A 184 8.45 -10.97 15.22
CA GLY A 184 7.93 -10.41 13.98
C GLY A 184 6.73 -9.49 14.22
N ASP A 185 6.06 -9.14 13.13
CA ASP A 185 4.92 -8.22 13.13
C ASP A 185 3.60 -8.94 13.41
N ASP A 186 2.73 -8.30 14.20
CA ASP A 186 1.38 -8.79 14.52
C ASP A 186 0.35 -8.16 13.57
N TYR A 187 0.34 -8.64 12.34
CA TYR A 187 -0.39 -8.05 11.22
C TYR A 187 -1.84 -8.59 11.07
N GLY A 188 -2.40 -9.25 12.09
CA GLY A 188 -3.61 -10.07 12.00
C GLY A 188 -4.87 -9.36 11.46
N ASP A 189 -5.05 -8.08 11.77
CA ASP A 189 -6.25 -7.30 11.41
C ASP A 189 -5.96 -6.31 10.28
N ASN A 190 -5.60 -6.80 9.10
CA ASN A 190 -5.26 -5.95 7.95
C ASN A 190 -6.18 -6.18 6.76
N SER A 191 -6.57 -5.09 6.10
CA SER A 191 -7.30 -5.20 4.85
C SER A 191 -6.38 -5.60 3.70
N TRP A 192 -6.96 -6.16 2.65
CA TRP A 192 -6.23 -6.49 1.41
C TRP A 192 -6.33 -5.37 0.35
N ILE A 193 -6.71 -4.14 0.73
CA ILE A 193 -6.88 -3.01 -0.20
C ILE A 193 -5.66 -2.75 -1.09
N THR A 194 -4.46 -2.97 -0.54
CA THR A 194 -3.19 -2.66 -1.21
C THR A 194 -2.80 -3.71 -2.26
N MET A 195 -3.36 -4.92 -2.18
CA MET A 195 -2.84 -6.07 -2.94
C MET A 195 -3.02 -5.91 -4.46
N ALA A 196 -4.27 -5.76 -4.93
CA ALA A 196 -4.54 -5.58 -6.35
C ALA A 196 -3.87 -4.32 -6.96
N PRO A 197 -3.93 -3.13 -6.34
CA PRO A 197 -3.24 -1.96 -6.88
C PRO A 197 -1.72 -2.08 -6.88
N ALA A 198 -1.11 -2.70 -5.87
CA ALA A 198 0.35 -2.93 -5.84
C ALA A 198 0.78 -3.88 -6.97
N ILE A 199 0.06 -4.98 -7.18
CA ILE A 199 0.36 -5.95 -8.24
C ILE A 199 0.17 -5.33 -9.63
N ALA A 200 -0.91 -4.58 -9.83
CA ALA A 200 -1.25 -3.97 -11.11
C ALA A 200 -0.47 -2.68 -11.40
N GLY A 201 0.14 -2.08 -10.38
CA GLY A 201 0.81 -0.77 -10.49
C GLY A 201 -0.16 0.39 -10.67
N THR A 202 -1.37 0.32 -10.06
CA THR A 202 -2.32 1.44 -10.11
C THR A 202 -2.15 2.37 -8.91
N PRO A 203 -2.47 3.67 -9.05
CA PRO A 203 -2.32 4.64 -7.98
C PRO A 203 -3.14 4.27 -6.74
N ILE A 204 -2.51 4.35 -5.58
CA ILE A 204 -3.13 4.19 -4.26
C ILE A 204 -2.58 5.24 -3.31
N GLY A 205 -3.44 5.77 -2.44
CA GLY A 205 -3.07 6.68 -1.36
C GLY A 205 -3.90 6.43 -0.11
N THR A 206 -3.55 7.08 0.99
CA THR A 206 -4.31 7.00 2.25
C THR A 206 -4.31 8.35 2.95
N VAL A 207 -5.41 8.70 3.59
CA VAL A 207 -5.54 9.86 4.49
C VAL A 207 -5.91 9.38 5.89
N PRO A 208 -5.48 10.06 6.96
CA PRO A 208 -5.96 9.76 8.31
C PRO A 208 -7.49 9.85 8.36
N MET A 209 -8.13 8.86 8.98
CA MET A 209 -9.59 8.89 9.20
C MET A 209 -9.99 9.02 10.67
N GLY A 210 -9.03 8.87 11.58
CA GLY A 210 -9.24 9.09 13.00
C GLY A 210 -8.15 8.47 13.86
N ILE A 211 -8.44 8.43 15.16
CA ILE A 211 -7.60 7.82 16.18
C ILE A 211 -8.46 6.83 16.96
N THR A 212 -7.96 5.62 17.16
CA THR A 212 -8.51 4.64 18.08
C THR A 212 -7.42 4.19 19.05
N GLU A 213 -7.73 4.09 20.34
CA GLU A 213 -6.76 3.72 21.39
C GLU A 213 -5.48 4.58 21.39
N GLY A 214 -5.59 5.85 20.97
CA GLY A 214 -4.45 6.76 20.86
C GLY A 214 -3.58 6.55 19.61
N LEU A 215 -3.93 5.61 18.73
CA LEU A 215 -3.21 5.27 17.51
C LEU A 215 -3.97 5.70 16.25
N PRO A 216 -3.28 6.26 15.23
CA PRO A 216 -3.92 6.71 14.00
C PRO A 216 -4.34 5.54 13.11
N VAL A 217 -5.46 5.68 12.42
CA VAL A 217 -5.93 4.76 11.37
C VAL A 217 -6.28 5.52 10.09
N GLY A 218 -6.19 4.85 8.94
CA GLY A 218 -6.28 5.48 7.62
C GLY A 218 -7.39 4.95 6.73
N LEU A 219 -7.96 5.84 5.91
CA LEU A 219 -8.85 5.51 4.81
C LEU A 219 -8.03 5.50 3.51
N GLY A 220 -7.98 4.34 2.88
CA GLY A 220 -7.25 4.14 1.63
C GLY A 220 -8.11 4.43 0.41
N VAL A 221 -7.50 4.99 -0.63
CA VAL A 221 -8.14 5.36 -1.90
C VAL A 221 -7.34 4.76 -3.04
N VAL A 222 -8.01 4.04 -3.94
CA VAL A 222 -7.42 3.42 -5.13
C VAL A 222 -8.03 4.06 -6.37
N ALA A 223 -7.20 4.47 -7.32
CA ALA A 223 -7.63 5.00 -8.62
C ALA A 223 -7.22 4.07 -9.77
N LYS A 224 -7.73 4.35 -10.97
CA LYS A 224 -7.35 3.65 -12.20
C LYS A 224 -5.91 3.99 -12.59
N ALA A 225 -5.31 3.16 -13.46
CA ALA A 225 -3.96 3.39 -13.95
C ALA A 225 -3.82 4.79 -14.59
N ASN A 226 -2.78 5.53 -14.19
CA ASN A 226 -2.46 6.89 -14.65
C ASN A 226 -3.51 7.97 -14.32
N ASP A 227 -4.39 7.71 -13.33
CA ASP A 227 -5.40 8.67 -12.85
C ASP A 227 -4.98 9.34 -11.52
N GLU A 228 -3.70 9.71 -11.37
CA GLU A 228 -3.18 10.37 -10.16
C GLU A 228 -3.93 11.68 -9.83
N ILE A 229 -4.39 12.42 -10.84
CA ILE A 229 -5.24 13.62 -10.64
C ILE A 229 -6.55 13.23 -9.94
N VAL A 230 -7.20 12.14 -10.37
CA VAL A 230 -8.45 11.67 -9.75
C VAL A 230 -8.19 11.19 -8.32
N LEU A 231 -7.10 10.44 -8.12
CA LEU A 231 -6.67 10.01 -6.79
C LEU A 231 -6.49 11.20 -5.85
N VAL A 232 -5.73 12.22 -6.28
CA VAL A 232 -5.44 13.40 -5.47
C VAL A 232 -6.70 14.22 -5.20
N SER A 233 -7.58 14.41 -6.19
CA SER A 233 -8.88 15.06 -5.96
C SER A 233 -9.73 14.31 -4.94
N ALA A 234 -9.80 12.98 -5.03
CA ALA A 234 -10.55 12.17 -4.08
C ALA A 234 -9.97 12.26 -2.66
N LEU A 235 -8.65 12.09 -2.52
CA LEU A 235 -7.96 12.23 -1.23
C LEU A 235 -8.21 13.60 -0.61
N ALA A 236 -8.13 14.69 -1.39
CA ALA A 236 -8.34 16.05 -0.91
C ALA A 236 -9.80 16.31 -0.50
N GLN A 237 -10.77 15.77 -1.23
CA GLN A 237 -12.19 15.83 -0.84
C GLN A 237 -12.45 15.07 0.46
N ILE A 238 -11.83 13.89 0.63
CA ILE A 238 -11.94 13.10 1.85
C ILE A 238 -11.29 13.84 3.01
N GLU A 239 -10.05 14.31 2.86
CA GLU A 239 -9.34 15.09 3.88
C GLU A 239 -10.18 16.28 4.38
N ARG A 240 -10.77 17.06 3.45
CA ARG A 240 -11.66 18.18 3.79
C ARG A 240 -12.95 17.74 4.50
N ALA A 241 -13.59 16.68 4.02
CA ALA A 241 -14.85 16.21 4.59
C ALA A 241 -14.68 15.63 6.01
N LEU A 242 -13.51 15.04 6.29
CA LEU A 242 -13.21 14.49 7.60
C LEU A 242 -12.85 15.58 8.62
N ASP A 243 -12.21 16.66 8.16
CA ASP A 243 -11.85 17.86 8.93
C ASP A 243 -11.19 17.51 10.28
N LEU A 244 -10.20 16.61 10.22
CA LEU A 244 -9.50 16.14 11.43
C LEU A 244 -8.48 17.15 11.96
N GLY A 245 -8.20 18.21 11.19
CA GLY A 245 -7.13 19.14 11.49
C GLY A 245 -5.76 18.46 11.58
N PHE A 246 -4.86 19.06 12.37
CA PHE A 246 -3.53 18.51 12.58
C PHE A 246 -3.53 17.48 13.73
N LEU A 247 -3.38 16.20 13.37
CA LEU A 247 -3.18 15.12 14.33
C LEU A 247 -1.74 15.18 14.88
N LYS A 248 -1.56 15.83 16.04
CA LYS A 248 -0.25 15.95 16.70
C LYS A 248 0.03 14.73 17.58
N PRO A 249 1.11 13.97 17.33
CA PRO A 249 1.54 12.94 18.26
C PRO A 249 1.83 13.54 19.63
N THR A 250 1.32 12.92 20.67
CA THR A 250 1.71 13.21 22.05
C THR A 250 2.64 12.10 22.51
N PHE A 251 3.79 12.50 23.04
CA PHE A 251 4.74 11.54 23.60
C PHE A 251 4.39 11.39 25.07
N ILE A 252 3.99 10.19 25.47
CA ILE A 252 4.01 9.82 26.88
C ILE A 252 5.50 9.73 27.26
N LYS A 253 5.93 10.59 28.18
CA LYS A 253 7.27 10.48 28.80
C LYS A 253 7.25 9.38 29.85
#